data_AF-A0A1B9M047-F1
#
_entry.id   AF-A0A1B9M047-F1
#
_cell.length_a   1.000
_cell.length_b   1.000
_cell.length_c   1.000
_cell.angle_alpha   90.00
_cell.angle_beta   90.00
_cell.angle_gamma   90.00
#
_symmetry.space_group_name_H-M   'P 1'
#
loop_
_entity.id
_entity.type
_entity.pdbx_description
1 polymer ?
#
loop_
_entity_poly.entity_id
_entity_poly.type
_entity_poly.pdbx_seq_one_letter_code
_entity_poly.pdbx_strand_id
1 'polypeptide(L)'
;MNSILNFLTMIFVSYDFCLYHRGNFCPLFWRGSSLLELNTALSRFGAKSTNKQFQQFIKEKVENNVATSQKGNKSSKFGEHAKNEKELNAGKGKNVSNPTVKPGANFAPGANPNLTVNMNQQNKHIVGTNEHKTANASASIPRSTIDSNIDVQQLVNNYAGTGSVKGKIPLGQPGSKENISANQFIGKYYDHNINIFVPTKNFTIHYSKKGVHIVPARP
;
A
#
# COMPACT_ATOMS: atom_id res chain seq x y z
N MET A 1 -26.47 -8.17 24.71
CA MET A 1 -25.20 -7.64 24.15
C MET A 1 -24.34 -8.70 23.43
N ASN A 2 -24.82 -9.92 23.16
CA ASN A 2 -24.03 -10.99 22.50
C ASN A 2 -24.52 -11.41 21.10
N SER A 3 -25.35 -10.61 20.43
CA SER A 3 -25.95 -11.02 19.13
C SER A 3 -25.42 -10.24 17.91
N ILE A 4 -24.73 -9.11 18.12
CA ILE A 4 -24.18 -8.29 17.02
C ILE A 4 -22.81 -8.80 16.54
N LEU A 5 -22.07 -9.51 17.40
CA LEU A 5 -20.73 -10.01 17.06
C LEU A 5 -20.74 -11.26 16.15
N ASN A 6 -21.89 -11.93 16.01
CA ASN A 6 -22.06 -13.09 15.11
C ASN A 6 -22.52 -12.74 13.69
N PHE A 7 -22.90 -11.49 13.42
CA PHE A 7 -23.35 -11.07 12.09
C PHE A 7 -22.22 -10.55 11.20
N LEU A 8 -21.12 -10.08 11.79
CA LEU A 8 -19.90 -9.70 11.07
C LEU A 8 -19.09 -10.92 10.58
N THR A 9 -19.29 -12.09 11.19
CA THR A 9 -18.70 -13.36 10.75
C THR A 9 -19.43 -14.01 9.57
N MET A 10 -20.69 -13.68 9.30
CA MET A 10 -21.43 -14.21 8.13
C MET A 10 -21.28 -13.38 6.84
N ILE A 11 -20.76 -12.15 6.92
CA ILE A 11 -20.41 -11.37 5.72
C ILE A 11 -19.10 -11.87 5.09
N PHE A 12 -18.29 -12.62 5.85
CA PHE A 12 -17.04 -13.21 5.36
C PHE A 12 -17.16 -14.63 4.78
N VAL A 13 -18.35 -15.27 4.83
CA VAL A 13 -18.53 -16.67 4.34
C VAL A 13 -19.40 -16.77 3.07
N SER A 14 -19.91 -15.66 2.53
CA SER A 14 -20.71 -15.69 1.28
C SER A 14 -19.95 -15.22 0.02
N TYR A 15 -18.64 -15.00 0.11
CA TYR A 15 -17.79 -14.70 -1.05
C TYR A 15 -17.12 -15.92 -1.69
N ASP A 16 -17.55 -17.15 -1.38
CA ASP A 16 -17.00 -18.38 -1.96
C ASP A 16 -18.05 -19.45 -2.31
N PHE A 17 -19.18 -19.05 -2.91
CA PHE A 17 -19.99 -20.03 -3.66
C PHE A 17 -20.58 -19.43 -4.94
N CYS A 18 -19.75 -19.36 -5.97
CA CYS A 18 -20.21 -19.64 -7.33
C CYS A 18 -19.09 -20.34 -8.11
N LEU A 19 -18.94 -21.62 -7.79
CA LEU A 19 -18.28 -22.60 -8.64
C LEU A 19 -19.11 -22.75 -9.94
N TYR A 20 -18.48 -22.36 -11.04
CA TYR A 20 -18.50 -23.04 -12.33
C TYR A 20 -19.62 -24.06 -12.55
N HIS A 21 -20.69 -23.69 -13.28
CA HIS A 21 -21.32 -24.59 -14.25
C HIS A 21 -22.22 -23.82 -15.23
N ARG A 22 -21.96 -24.05 -16.52
CA ARG A 22 -22.62 -23.55 -17.74
C ARG A 22 -22.29 -22.11 -18.12
N GLY A 23 -21.48 -22.00 -19.17
CA GLY A 23 -20.87 -20.77 -19.65
C GLY A 23 -21.86 -19.64 -19.90
N ASN A 24 -21.54 -18.49 -19.32
CA ASN A 24 -21.66 -17.19 -19.97
C ASN A 24 -20.77 -16.21 -19.22
N PHE A 25 -19.84 -15.61 -19.95
CA PHE A 25 -18.97 -14.53 -19.53
C PHE A 25 -19.84 -13.30 -19.23
N CYS A 26 -19.68 -12.65 -18.08
CA CYS A 26 -20.28 -11.35 -17.82
C CYS A 26 -19.19 -10.35 -17.43
N PRO A 27 -18.82 -9.39 -18.31
CA PRO A 27 -17.86 -8.36 -17.98
C PRO A 27 -18.61 -7.17 -17.39
N LEU A 28 -18.46 -6.91 -16.09
CA LEU A 28 -18.76 -5.58 -15.55
C LEU A 28 -17.45 -4.81 -15.32
N PHE A 29 -17.02 -4.34 -16.48
CA PHE A 29 -16.22 -3.16 -16.77
C PHE A 29 -16.43 -2.03 -15.74
N TRP A 30 -15.35 -1.67 -15.06
CA TRP A 30 -15.27 -0.51 -14.17
C TRP A 30 -15.13 0.76 -15.01
N ARG A 31 -16.26 1.40 -15.34
CA ARG A 31 -16.30 2.83 -15.75
C ARG A 31 -17.12 3.59 -14.74
N GLY A 32 -16.61 4.76 -14.34
CA GLY A 32 -17.09 5.57 -13.21
C GLY A 32 -18.60 5.72 -13.13
N SER A 33 -19.23 4.87 -12.32
CA SER A 33 -20.66 4.90 -12.08
C SER A 33 -21.00 6.08 -11.19
N SER A 34 -22.05 6.81 -11.54
CA SER A 34 -22.51 7.94 -10.72
C SER A 34 -23.01 7.44 -9.36
N LEU A 35 -22.94 8.29 -8.32
CA LEU A 35 -23.46 7.98 -6.98
C LEU A 35 -24.93 7.52 -7.00
N LEU A 36 -25.70 7.97 -8.00
CA LEU A 36 -27.09 7.58 -8.20
C LEU A 36 -27.24 6.13 -8.69
N GLU A 37 -26.32 5.67 -9.55
CA GLU A 37 -26.30 4.29 -10.04
C GLU A 37 -25.90 3.30 -8.93
N LEU A 38 -24.95 3.70 -8.08
CA LEU A 38 -24.54 2.90 -6.92
C LEU A 38 -25.67 2.77 -5.89
N ASN A 39 -26.37 3.85 -5.58
CA ASN A 39 -27.51 3.81 -4.65
C ASN A 39 -28.68 3.00 -5.21
N THR A 40 -28.91 3.04 -6.53
CA THR A 40 -29.94 2.23 -7.20
C THR A 40 -29.59 0.74 -7.18
N ALA A 41 -28.33 0.39 -7.41
CA ALA A 41 -27.85 -0.99 -7.36
C ALA A 41 -27.93 -1.57 -5.93
N LEU A 42 -27.52 -0.80 -4.92
CA LEU A 42 -27.59 -1.18 -3.51
C LEU A 42 -29.04 -1.39 -3.05
N SER A 43 -29.97 -0.53 -3.48
CA SER A 43 -31.39 -0.65 -3.14
C SER A 43 -32.02 -1.90 -3.75
N ARG A 44 -31.68 -2.22 -5.01
CA ARG A 44 -32.16 -3.45 -5.70
C ARG A 44 -31.60 -4.73 -5.08
N PHE A 45 -30.35 -4.67 -4.59
CA PHE A 45 -29.71 -5.80 -3.91
C PHE A 45 -30.32 -6.02 -2.51
N GLY A 46 -30.51 -4.93 -1.77
CA GLY A 46 -31.25 -4.92 -0.51
C GLY A 46 -32.60 -5.60 -0.66
N ALA A 47 -33.46 -5.09 -1.55
CA ALA A 47 -34.85 -5.55 -1.76
C ALA A 47 -35.02 -7.05 -2.08
N LYS A 48 -33.98 -7.74 -2.59
CA LYS A 48 -34.01 -9.19 -2.85
C LYS A 48 -33.74 -10.05 -1.60
N SER A 49 -33.35 -9.44 -0.49
CA SER A 49 -33.05 -10.13 0.77
C SER A 49 -34.33 -10.39 1.59
N THR A 50 -34.47 -11.59 2.16
CA THR A 50 -35.59 -11.91 3.07
C THR A 50 -35.32 -11.47 4.51
N ASN A 51 -34.11 -10.97 4.81
CA ASN A 51 -33.70 -10.57 6.15
C ASN A 51 -34.13 -9.13 6.46
N LYS A 52 -35.13 -8.96 7.33
CA LYS A 52 -35.68 -7.64 7.71
C LYS A 52 -34.66 -6.68 8.34
N GLN A 53 -33.70 -7.16 9.12
CA GLN A 53 -32.67 -6.29 9.71
C GLN A 53 -31.68 -5.78 8.67
N PHE A 54 -31.33 -6.63 7.70
CA PHE A 54 -30.49 -6.24 6.58
C PHE A 54 -31.19 -5.23 5.66
N GLN A 55 -32.49 -5.43 5.41
CA GLN A 55 -33.31 -4.47 4.67
C GLN A 55 -33.33 -3.09 5.34
N GLN A 56 -33.51 -3.07 6.66
CA GLN A 56 -33.52 -1.83 7.45
C GLN A 56 -32.17 -1.11 7.35
N PHE A 57 -31.05 -1.85 7.46
CA PHE A 57 -29.70 -1.29 7.37
C PHE A 57 -29.37 -0.70 5.99
N ILE A 58 -29.73 -1.41 4.91
CA ILE A 58 -29.51 -0.91 3.55
C ILE A 58 -30.38 0.32 3.30
N LYS A 59 -31.64 0.31 3.75
CA LYS A 59 -32.54 1.47 3.67
C LYS A 59 -31.97 2.68 4.41
N GLU A 60 -31.49 2.50 5.63
CA GLU A 60 -30.86 3.54 6.44
C GLU A 60 -29.58 4.11 5.79
N LYS A 61 -28.72 3.25 5.21
CA LYS A 61 -27.51 3.71 4.51
C LYS A 61 -27.81 4.48 3.22
N VAL A 62 -28.82 4.05 2.45
CA VAL A 62 -29.25 4.75 1.24
C VAL A 62 -29.88 6.11 1.59
N GLU A 63 -30.75 6.16 2.61
CA GLU A 63 -31.40 7.40 3.07
C GLU A 63 -30.39 8.42 3.62
N ASN A 64 -29.37 7.97 4.37
CA ASN A 64 -28.30 8.86 4.86
C ASN A 64 -27.41 9.41 3.73
N ASN A 65 -27.21 8.66 2.63
CA ASN A 65 -26.50 9.14 1.45
C ASN A 65 -27.32 10.14 0.62
N VAL A 66 -28.66 10.03 0.64
CA VAL A 66 -29.56 11.00 0.00
C VAL A 66 -29.69 12.29 0.85
N ALA A 67 -29.77 12.17 2.17
CA ALA A 67 -29.85 13.30 3.10
C ALA A 67 -28.57 14.17 3.10
N THR A 68 -27.39 13.56 2.91
CA THR A 68 -26.12 14.28 2.75
C THR A 68 -25.97 14.96 1.38
N SER A 69 -26.65 14.46 0.34
CA SER A 69 -26.72 15.09 -0.99
C SER A 69 -27.66 16.31 -1.03
N GLN A 70 -28.72 16.31 -0.21
CA GLN A 70 -29.70 17.41 -0.16
C GLN A 70 -29.37 18.50 0.88
N LYS A 71 -28.45 18.25 1.83
CA LYS A 71 -28.05 19.20 2.87
C LYS A 71 -26.63 19.75 2.62
N GLY A 72 -26.52 20.61 1.58
CA GLY A 72 -25.56 21.71 1.55
C GLY A 72 -24.17 21.45 0.97
N ASN A 73 -24.03 21.61 -0.35
CA ASN A 73 -22.80 22.13 -0.94
C ASN A 73 -22.91 23.66 -1.08
N LYS A 74 -22.66 24.39 0.01
CA LYS A 74 -22.15 25.77 -0.09
C LYS A 74 -20.64 25.68 0.13
N SER A 75 -19.87 26.31 -0.77
CA SER A 75 -18.39 26.33 -0.83
C SER A 75 -17.78 25.02 -1.38
N SER A 76 -16.93 24.98 -2.40
CA SER A 76 -16.13 26.02 -3.07
C SER A 76 -15.83 25.57 -4.50
N LYS A 77 -15.82 26.53 -5.44
CA LYS A 77 -15.45 26.43 -6.86
C LYS A 77 -14.40 25.34 -7.15
N PHE A 78 -14.81 24.30 -7.86
CA PHE A 78 -13.93 23.54 -8.75
C PHE A 78 -14.57 23.56 -10.13
N GLY A 79 -14.15 24.55 -10.92
CA GLY A 79 -14.65 24.83 -12.24
C GLY A 79 -14.10 26.17 -12.71
N GLU A 80 -13.22 26.09 -13.70
CA GLU A 80 -12.60 27.19 -14.45
C GLU A 80 -11.49 27.97 -13.72
N HIS A 81 -10.24 27.69 -14.13
CA HIS A 81 -9.40 28.65 -14.85
C HIS A 81 -8.25 27.89 -15.51
N ALA A 82 -8.49 27.35 -16.71
CA ALA A 82 -7.42 27.23 -17.69
C ALA A 82 -7.32 28.60 -18.36
N LYS A 83 -6.27 29.37 -18.03
CA LYS A 83 -5.65 30.39 -18.89
C LYS A 83 -4.52 31.12 -18.15
N ASN A 84 -3.36 31.13 -18.83
CA ASN A 84 -2.27 32.10 -18.78
C ASN A 84 -1.03 31.70 -17.98
N GLU A 85 -0.09 31.12 -18.73
CA GLU A 85 1.34 31.08 -18.46
C GLU A 85 1.95 32.50 -18.37
N LYS A 86 3.09 32.57 -17.69
CA LYS A 86 4.08 33.67 -17.66
C LYS A 86 3.72 34.91 -16.84
N GLU A 87 4.14 34.90 -15.57
CA GLU A 87 4.94 35.95 -14.93
C GLU A 87 5.13 35.56 -13.46
N LEU A 88 6.37 35.23 -13.05
CA LEU A 88 6.95 35.35 -11.70
C LEU A 88 8.32 34.64 -11.68
N ASN A 89 9.24 35.11 -12.53
CA ASN A 89 10.67 34.98 -12.30
C ASN A 89 11.16 36.34 -11.81
N ALA A 90 11.28 36.56 -10.49
CA ALA A 90 12.19 37.53 -9.87
C ALA A 90 12.03 37.52 -8.34
N GLY A 91 13.05 37.04 -7.62
CA GLY A 91 13.12 37.19 -6.16
C GLY A 91 13.97 36.14 -5.45
N LYS A 92 15.30 36.26 -5.56
CA LYS A 92 16.31 35.44 -4.85
C LYS A 92 16.14 35.47 -3.31
N GLY A 93 16.15 34.29 -2.70
CA GLY A 93 17.15 33.92 -1.70
C GLY A 93 16.80 34.04 -0.21
N LYS A 94 16.67 32.88 0.47
CA LYS A 94 17.61 32.49 1.53
C LYS A 94 17.69 30.96 1.64
N ASN A 95 18.90 30.47 1.42
CA ASN A 95 19.35 29.10 1.53
C ASN A 95 19.30 28.66 3.01
N VAL A 96 18.54 27.62 3.31
CA VAL A 96 18.93 26.63 4.32
C VAL A 96 19.05 25.32 3.56
N SER A 97 20.21 25.14 2.94
CA SER A 97 20.66 23.88 2.38
C SER A 97 20.87 22.90 3.52
N ASN A 98 19.87 22.07 3.82
CA ASN A 98 20.15 20.79 4.46
C ASN A 98 20.43 19.78 3.33
N PRO A 99 21.51 18.99 3.43
CA PRO A 99 22.24 18.53 2.25
C PRO A 99 21.42 17.52 1.46
N THR A 100 21.41 17.67 0.15
CA THR A 100 21.24 16.56 -0.78
C THR A 100 22.36 15.55 -0.49
N VAL A 101 22.11 14.59 0.41
CA VAL A 101 22.99 13.44 0.57
C VAL A 101 22.88 12.65 -0.72
N LYS A 102 23.90 12.75 -1.57
CA LYS A 102 24.10 11.83 -2.69
C LYS A 102 24.26 10.41 -2.09
N PRO A 103 23.64 9.36 -2.64
CA PRO A 103 23.87 7.98 -2.21
C PRO A 103 25.39 7.69 -2.14
N GLY A 104 25.83 7.20 -0.99
CA GLY A 104 27.25 7.12 -0.62
C GLY A 104 27.99 5.91 -1.20
N ALA A 105 28.75 6.14 -2.27
CA ALA A 105 30.15 5.76 -2.54
C ALA A 105 30.74 4.34 -2.29
N ASN A 106 30.03 3.33 -1.78
CA ASN A 106 30.62 1.97 -1.61
C ASN A 106 30.17 0.93 -2.65
N PHE A 107 29.55 1.36 -3.74
CA PHE A 107 29.26 0.42 -4.84
C PHE A 107 30.57 -0.11 -5.43
N ALA A 108 30.53 -1.36 -5.88
CA ALA A 108 31.65 -1.97 -6.54
C ALA A 108 32.05 -1.14 -7.80
N PRO A 109 33.35 -1.08 -8.16
CA PRO A 109 33.78 -0.39 -9.37
C PRO A 109 33.00 -0.87 -10.59
N GLY A 110 32.45 0.08 -11.36
CA GLY A 110 31.64 -0.20 -12.55
C GLY A 110 30.19 -0.65 -12.28
N ALA A 111 29.75 -0.74 -11.02
CA ALA A 111 28.36 -1.04 -10.71
C ALA A 111 27.47 0.19 -10.94
N ASN A 112 26.36 -0.03 -11.65
CA ASN A 112 25.28 0.94 -11.84
C ASN A 112 23.93 0.28 -11.50
N PRO A 113 23.60 0.14 -10.20
CA PRO A 113 22.36 -0.50 -9.78
C PRO A 113 21.13 0.34 -10.15
N ASN A 114 20.06 -0.33 -10.57
CA ASN A 114 18.75 0.31 -10.64
C ASN A 114 18.19 0.46 -9.22
N LEU A 115 18.14 1.70 -8.70
CA LEU A 115 17.64 2.02 -7.36
C LEU A 115 16.13 2.27 -7.30
N THR A 116 15.40 2.04 -8.38
CA THR A 116 13.93 2.11 -8.38
C THR A 116 13.37 0.95 -7.55
N VAL A 117 12.46 1.25 -6.61
CA VAL A 117 11.80 0.21 -5.82
C VAL A 117 10.90 -0.64 -6.72
N ASN A 118 11.12 -1.95 -6.67
CA ASN A 118 10.25 -2.94 -7.28
C ASN A 118 9.04 -3.17 -6.38
N MET A 119 7.95 -2.46 -6.66
CA MET A 119 6.74 -2.51 -5.83
C MET A 119 6.13 -3.92 -5.73
N ASN A 120 6.20 -4.76 -6.77
CA ASN A 120 5.69 -6.13 -6.69
C ASN A 120 6.43 -6.98 -5.66
N GLN A 121 7.75 -6.78 -5.49
CA GLN A 121 8.51 -7.42 -4.42
C GLN A 121 8.27 -6.72 -3.08
N GLN A 122 8.22 -5.38 -3.09
CA GLN A 122 8.04 -4.59 -1.88
C GLN A 122 6.69 -4.85 -1.20
N ASN A 123 5.61 -4.98 -1.97
CA ASN A 123 4.26 -5.21 -1.46
C ASN A 123 4.17 -6.47 -0.59
N LYS A 124 5.04 -7.47 -0.80
CA LYS A 124 5.12 -8.66 0.07
C LYS A 124 5.43 -8.34 1.54
N HIS A 125 5.92 -7.14 1.81
CA HIS A 125 6.24 -6.62 3.13
C HIS A 125 5.30 -5.49 3.59
N ILE A 126 4.25 -5.16 2.82
CA ILE A 126 3.28 -4.11 3.18
C ILE A 126 1.94 -4.75 3.52
N VAL A 127 1.53 -4.65 4.79
CA VAL A 127 0.28 -5.23 5.28
C VAL A 127 -0.91 -4.65 4.51
N GLY A 128 -1.85 -5.52 4.13
CA GLY A 128 -3.07 -5.14 3.42
C GLY A 128 -3.01 -5.31 1.90
N THR A 129 -1.82 -5.38 1.30
CA THR A 129 -1.67 -5.67 -0.13
C THR A 129 -2.01 -7.12 -0.46
N ASN A 130 -2.39 -7.38 -1.72
CA ASN A 130 -2.66 -8.74 -2.18
C ASN A 130 -1.37 -9.58 -2.19
N GLU A 131 -0.24 -8.99 -2.58
CA GLU A 131 1.04 -9.69 -2.58
C GLU A 131 1.42 -10.10 -1.16
N HIS A 132 1.23 -9.26 -0.15
CA HIS A 132 1.49 -9.63 1.24
C HIS A 132 0.61 -10.80 1.70
N LYS A 133 -0.69 -10.78 1.39
CA LYS A 133 -1.63 -11.85 1.76
C LYS A 133 -1.21 -13.17 1.13
N THR A 134 -1.03 -13.20 -0.19
CA THR A 134 -0.61 -14.41 -0.92
C THR A 134 0.74 -14.90 -0.44
N ALA A 135 1.70 -13.99 -0.26
CA ALA A 135 3.03 -14.34 0.16
C ALA A 135 3.04 -14.98 1.56
N ASN A 136 2.25 -14.47 2.51
CA ASN A 136 2.12 -15.06 3.85
C ASN A 136 1.32 -16.36 3.85
N ALA A 137 0.25 -16.47 3.06
CA ALA A 137 -0.55 -17.68 2.96
C ALA A 137 0.27 -18.89 2.47
N SER A 138 1.25 -18.65 1.60
CA SER A 138 2.14 -19.71 1.08
C SER A 138 3.40 -19.95 1.92
N ALA A 139 3.62 -19.22 3.01
CA ALA A 139 4.84 -19.31 3.81
C ALA A 139 4.61 -20.02 5.15
N SER A 140 5.58 -20.82 5.59
CA SER A 140 5.55 -21.45 6.92
C SER A 140 5.76 -20.46 8.07
N ILE A 141 6.35 -19.29 7.78
CA ILE A 141 6.56 -18.21 8.74
C ILE A 141 6.01 -16.89 8.17
N PRO A 142 5.44 -16.02 9.02
CA PRO A 142 5.07 -14.68 8.62
C PRO A 142 6.23 -13.87 8.05
N ARG A 143 5.95 -12.99 7.08
CA ARG A 143 6.92 -12.02 6.60
C ARG A 143 7.01 -10.83 7.53
N SER A 144 8.24 -10.35 7.75
CA SER A 144 8.50 -9.03 8.31
C SER A 144 7.81 -7.94 7.50
N THR A 145 7.35 -6.88 8.18
CA THR A 145 6.48 -5.84 7.61
C THR A 145 7.13 -4.46 7.69
N ILE A 146 6.84 -3.60 6.71
CA ILE A 146 7.15 -2.18 6.71
C ILE A 146 5.91 -1.40 7.16
N ASP A 147 6.11 -0.37 7.97
CA ASP A 147 5.02 0.50 8.43
C ASP A 147 4.50 1.38 7.27
N SER A 148 3.19 1.61 7.23
CA SER A 148 2.53 2.26 6.08
C SER A 148 2.90 3.74 5.88
N ASN A 149 3.44 4.39 6.90
CA ASN A 149 3.91 5.77 6.85
C ASN A 149 5.35 5.92 6.33
N ILE A 150 6.03 4.79 6.04
CA ILE A 150 7.42 4.80 5.58
C ILE A 150 7.46 4.89 4.05
N ASP A 151 8.12 5.94 3.55
CA ASP A 151 8.47 6.02 2.14
C ASP A 151 9.70 5.15 1.85
N VAL A 152 9.44 4.00 1.22
CA VAL A 152 10.46 3.01 0.88
C VAL A 152 11.45 3.56 -0.16
N GLN A 153 11.00 4.37 -1.12
CA GLN A 153 11.90 4.92 -2.14
C GLN A 153 12.85 5.94 -1.52
N GLN A 154 12.37 6.75 -0.56
CA GLN A 154 13.24 7.64 0.21
C GLN A 154 14.25 6.88 1.06
N LEU A 155 13.86 5.75 1.67
CA LEU A 155 14.83 4.89 2.37
C LEU A 155 15.94 4.39 1.44
N VAL A 156 15.60 3.92 0.23
CA VAL A 156 16.61 3.51 -0.75
C VAL A 156 17.51 4.69 -1.12
N ASN A 157 16.93 5.84 -1.45
CA ASN A 157 17.69 7.02 -1.87
C ASN A 157 18.67 7.49 -0.78
N ASN A 158 18.27 7.41 0.49
CA ASN A 158 19.07 7.88 1.60
C ASN A 158 20.17 6.91 2.02
N TYR A 159 19.95 5.60 1.88
CA TYR A 159 20.81 4.59 2.49
C TYR A 159 21.47 3.60 1.52
N ALA A 160 21.07 3.55 0.25
CA ALA A 160 21.70 2.64 -0.71
C ALA A 160 23.21 2.91 -0.83
N GLY A 161 24.02 1.86 -0.68
CA GLY A 161 25.48 1.94 -0.71
C GLY A 161 26.14 2.31 0.62
N THR A 162 25.36 2.62 1.66
CA THR A 162 25.89 3.01 2.98
C THR A 162 26.04 1.84 3.95
N GLY A 163 25.44 0.69 3.63
CA GLY A 163 25.34 -0.45 4.51
C GLY A 163 26.54 -1.39 4.46
N SER A 164 26.48 -2.44 5.28
CA SER A 164 27.43 -3.55 5.23
C SER A 164 26.99 -4.60 4.22
N VAL A 165 27.91 -5.05 3.36
CA VAL A 165 27.61 -6.06 2.35
C VAL A 165 27.26 -7.39 3.00
N LYS A 166 26.16 -8.00 2.56
CA LYS A 166 25.70 -9.30 3.01
C LYS A 166 25.91 -10.35 1.92
N GLY A 167 26.96 -11.15 2.09
CA GLY A 167 27.32 -12.24 1.18
C GLY A 167 28.57 -11.93 0.35
N LYS A 168 28.77 -12.70 -0.73
CA LYS A 168 29.97 -12.65 -1.57
C LYS A 168 29.83 -11.76 -2.81
N ILE A 169 28.61 -11.38 -3.19
CA ILE A 169 28.35 -10.61 -4.40
C ILE A 169 28.68 -9.13 -4.10
N PRO A 170 29.57 -8.50 -4.89
CA PRO A 170 29.93 -7.10 -4.70
C PRO A 170 28.71 -6.16 -4.73
N LEU A 171 28.74 -5.12 -3.88
CA LEU A 171 27.60 -4.22 -3.69
C LEU A 171 27.22 -3.49 -4.97
N GLY A 172 25.92 -3.38 -5.24
CA GLY A 172 25.38 -2.75 -6.44
C GLY A 172 25.30 -3.68 -7.66
N GLN A 173 25.85 -4.90 -7.58
CA GLN A 173 25.62 -5.92 -8.60
C GLN A 173 24.27 -6.64 -8.35
N PRO A 174 23.57 -7.10 -9.40
CA PRO A 174 22.36 -7.89 -9.22
C PRO A 174 22.59 -9.12 -8.34
N GLY A 175 21.74 -9.30 -7.33
CA GLY A 175 21.86 -10.36 -6.33
C GLY A 175 22.62 -9.96 -5.07
N SER A 176 23.34 -8.83 -5.09
CA SER A 176 23.96 -8.27 -3.90
C SER A 176 22.91 -7.81 -2.89
N LYS A 177 23.32 -7.77 -1.62
CA LYS A 177 22.50 -7.34 -0.49
C LYS A 177 23.36 -6.51 0.45
N GLU A 178 22.75 -5.55 1.12
CA GLU A 178 23.39 -4.83 2.21
C GLU A 178 22.46 -4.71 3.41
N ASN A 179 23.04 -4.74 4.61
CA ASN A 179 22.34 -4.44 5.85
C ASN A 179 22.59 -2.99 6.27
N ILE A 180 21.52 -2.30 6.63
CA ILE A 180 21.49 -0.90 7.02
C ILE A 180 20.75 -0.78 8.35
N SER A 181 21.18 0.19 9.18
CA SER A 181 20.43 0.64 10.35
C SER A 181 19.99 2.09 10.13
N ALA A 182 18.68 2.35 10.19
CA ALA A 182 18.12 3.69 10.04
C ALA A 182 18.08 4.45 11.37
N ASN A 183 17.85 5.75 11.29
CA ASN A 183 17.68 6.59 12.49
C ASN A 183 16.27 6.48 13.11
N GLN A 184 15.32 5.86 12.41
CA GLN A 184 13.92 5.70 12.83
C GLN A 184 13.46 4.24 12.68
N PHE A 185 12.38 3.87 13.37
CA PHE A 185 11.72 2.59 13.12
C PHE A 185 11.14 2.58 11.70
N ILE A 186 11.35 1.48 10.98
CA ILE A 186 10.89 1.32 9.58
C ILE A 186 9.79 0.26 9.47
N GLY A 187 9.55 -0.51 10.52
CA GLY A 187 8.58 -1.58 10.54
C GLY A 187 8.86 -2.61 11.61
N LYS A 188 8.44 -3.85 11.36
CA LYS A 188 8.56 -4.97 12.29
C LYS A 188 9.26 -6.15 11.65
N TYR A 189 10.24 -6.69 12.37
CA TYR A 189 10.90 -7.95 12.04
C TYR A 189 10.17 -9.11 12.73
N TYR A 190 9.89 -10.20 12.01
CA TYR A 190 9.38 -11.42 12.63
C TYR A 190 10.55 -12.26 13.17
N ASP A 191 10.66 -12.37 14.50
CA ASP A 191 11.66 -13.24 15.14
C ASP A 191 11.12 -14.67 15.25
N HIS A 192 11.73 -15.59 14.50
CA HIS A 192 11.32 -16.99 14.46
C HIS A 192 11.68 -17.80 15.71
N ASN A 193 12.58 -17.30 16.57
CA ASN A 193 12.95 -18.01 17.80
C ASN A 193 11.86 -17.89 18.86
N ILE A 194 11.22 -16.72 18.91
CA ILE A 194 10.20 -16.37 19.91
C ILE A 194 8.81 -16.18 19.30
N ASN A 195 8.68 -16.34 17.97
CA ASN A 195 7.44 -16.23 17.20
C ASN A 195 6.67 -14.91 17.41
N ILE A 196 7.38 -13.79 17.53
CA ILE A 196 6.76 -12.46 17.66
C ILE A 196 7.33 -11.45 16.67
N PHE A 197 6.54 -10.41 16.40
CA PHE A 197 6.99 -9.23 15.67
C PHE A 197 7.66 -8.23 16.61
N VAL A 198 8.91 -7.87 16.32
CA VAL A 198 9.68 -6.87 17.06
C VAL A 198 9.87 -5.62 16.20
N PRO A 199 9.67 -4.40 16.74
CA PRO A 199 9.99 -3.17 16.02
C PRO A 199 11.46 -3.14 15.60
N THR A 200 11.76 -2.70 14.39
CA THR A 200 13.13 -2.64 13.86
C THR A 200 13.42 -1.34 13.14
N LYS A 201 14.65 -0.86 13.30
CA LYS A 201 15.26 0.20 12.48
C LYS A 201 16.15 -0.40 11.39
N ASN A 202 16.45 -1.69 11.49
CA ASN A 202 17.38 -2.38 10.62
C ASN A 202 16.64 -2.95 9.42
N PHE A 203 17.26 -2.89 8.25
CA PHE A 203 16.71 -3.46 7.04
C PHE A 203 17.80 -3.91 6.08
N THR A 204 17.45 -4.83 5.18
CA THR A 204 18.30 -5.27 4.09
C THR A 204 17.79 -4.70 2.77
N ILE A 205 18.64 -4.02 2.00
CA ILE A 205 18.35 -3.70 0.59
C ILE A 205 18.78 -4.90 -0.26
N HIS A 206 17.86 -5.39 -1.09
CA HIS A 206 18.13 -6.45 -2.06
C HIS A 206 18.22 -5.85 -3.46
N TYR A 207 19.40 -6.00 -4.09
CA TYR A 207 19.65 -5.50 -5.43
C TYR A 207 19.28 -6.53 -6.49
N SER A 208 18.63 -6.09 -7.56
CA SER A 208 18.29 -6.94 -8.71
C SER A 208 18.40 -6.17 -10.03
N LYS A 209 18.32 -6.88 -11.15
CA LYS A 209 18.26 -6.25 -12.48
C LYS A 209 17.02 -5.35 -12.66
N LYS A 210 15.92 -5.67 -11.97
CA LYS A 210 14.61 -5.00 -12.12
C LYS A 210 14.39 -3.87 -11.10
N GLY A 211 15.41 -3.50 -10.33
CA GLY A 211 15.27 -2.56 -9.22
C GLY A 211 15.65 -3.18 -7.88
N VAL A 212 15.24 -2.53 -6.79
CA VAL A 212 15.52 -2.95 -5.41
C VAL A 212 14.25 -3.22 -4.62
N HIS A 213 14.36 -3.91 -3.49
CA HIS A 213 13.33 -3.92 -2.45
C HIS A 213 13.99 -3.98 -1.08
N ILE A 214 13.26 -3.54 -0.07
CA ILE A 214 13.68 -3.50 1.32
C ILE A 214 12.97 -4.59 2.12
N VAL A 215 13.72 -5.31 2.94
CA VAL A 215 13.22 -6.30 3.88
C VAL A 215 13.61 -5.88 5.30
N PRO A 216 12.68 -5.73 6.26
CA PRO A 216 13.03 -5.46 7.65
C PRO A 216 13.89 -6.59 8.23
N ALA A 217 14.94 -6.22 8.95
CA ALA A 217 15.96 -7.11 9.48
C ALA A 217 15.96 -7.14 11.02
N ARG A 218 16.65 -8.12 11.58
CA ARG A 218 16.80 -8.30 13.03
C ARG A 218 17.37 -7.01 13.68
N PRO A 219 16.76 -6.49 14.77
CA PRO A 219 17.29 -5.37 15.54
C PRO A 219 18.70 -5.62 16.10
#